data_AF-A0A516RET0-F1
#
_entry.id   AF-A0A516RET0-F1
#
_cell.length_a   1.000
_cell.length_b   1.000
_cell.length_c   1.000
_cell.angle_alpha   90.00
_cell.angle_beta   90.00
_cell.angle_gamma   90.00
#
_symmetry.space_group_name_H-M   'P 1'
#
loop_
_entity.id
_entity.type
_entity.pdbx_description
1 polymer ?
#
loop_
_entity_poly.entity_id
_entity_poly.type
_entity_poly.pdbx_seq_one_letter_code
_entity_poly.pdbx_strand_id
1 'polypeptide(L)'
;MRRSRTAGSLITGAVAVVFSLGLTAPAEAASGWTAHVQCPKEKIGSGGDIHGYVQGHGWALTVDGAYKAALKNANDQMPPGYRAHHCDKKGVRKGKP
;
A
#
# COMPACT_ATOMS: atom_id res chain seq x y z
N MET A 1 20.68 34.55 41.88
CA MET A 1 20.18 34.31 40.50
C MET A 1 21.32 33.82 39.61
N ARG A 2 20.97 32.95 38.65
CA ARG A 2 21.75 32.44 37.50
C ARG A 2 22.75 31.30 37.74
N ARG A 3 22.24 30.10 37.46
CA ARG A 3 22.98 28.89 37.05
C ARG A 3 23.74 29.16 35.74
N SER A 4 25.00 28.76 35.69
CA SER A 4 25.75 28.58 34.44
C SER A 4 26.24 27.14 34.38
N ARG A 5 25.92 26.47 33.27
CA ARG A 5 26.12 25.04 33.01
C ARG A 5 27.60 24.73 32.76
N THR A 6 28.05 23.66 33.37
CA THR A 6 29.39 23.06 33.33
C THR A 6 29.64 22.33 32.01
N ALA A 7 30.89 22.44 31.52
CA ALA A 7 31.76 21.45 30.86
C ALA A 7 31.22 20.60 29.68
N GLY A 8 31.98 20.33 28.62
CA GLY A 8 33.43 20.44 28.47
C GLY A 8 33.89 20.13 27.04
N SER A 9 35.17 20.39 26.84
CA SER A 9 35.92 20.33 25.58
C SER A 9 36.18 18.92 25.05
N LEU A 10 36.04 18.83 23.73
CA LEU A 10 36.98 18.31 22.71
C LEU A 10 37.47 16.85 22.75
N ILE A 11 37.69 16.37 21.51
CA ILE A 11 38.75 15.45 21.02
C ILE A 11 38.28 14.08 20.49
N THR A 12 38.14 14.06 19.16
CA THR A 12 38.79 13.14 18.20
C THR A 12 38.34 11.68 18.11
N GLY A 13 37.84 11.35 16.92
CA GLY A 13 37.84 10.01 16.36
C GLY A 13 37.56 10.08 14.85
N ALA A 14 38.61 10.31 14.05
CA ALA A 14 38.54 10.12 12.60
C ALA A 14 39.08 8.72 12.27
N VAL A 15 38.25 7.84 11.70
CA VAL A 15 38.71 6.77 10.78
C VAL A 15 37.60 6.51 9.77
N ALA A 16 37.91 6.78 8.50
CA ALA A 16 37.10 6.41 7.34
C ALA A 16 37.18 4.91 7.10
N VAL A 17 36.05 4.27 6.78
CA VAL A 17 36.06 3.05 5.95
C VAL A 17 35.00 3.23 4.88
N VAL A 18 35.48 3.58 3.68
CA VAL A 18 34.74 3.45 2.42
C VAL A 18 34.54 1.95 2.20
N PHE A 19 33.39 1.41 2.61
CA PHE A 19 32.96 0.08 2.19
C PHE A 19 32.32 0.20 0.80
N SER A 20 33.18 0.39 -0.20
CA SER A 20 32.85 0.04 -1.58
C SER A 20 33.19 -1.43 -1.76
N LEU A 21 32.18 -2.22 -2.17
CA LEU A 21 32.21 -3.56 -2.78
C LEU A 21 31.41 -4.58 -1.98
N GLY A 22 30.36 -5.07 -2.62
CA GLY A 22 29.71 -6.33 -2.25
C GLY A 22 28.22 -6.16 -2.07
N LEU A 23 27.47 -6.48 -3.13
CA LEU A 23 26.02 -6.56 -3.18
C LEU A 23 25.31 -5.20 -3.24
N THR A 24 25.45 -4.55 -4.40
CA THR A 24 24.20 -4.27 -5.12
C THR A 24 23.59 -5.63 -5.48
N ALA A 25 23.06 -6.34 -4.48
CA ALA A 25 21.86 -7.11 -4.78
C ALA A 25 20.98 -6.06 -5.47
N PRO A 26 20.45 -6.33 -6.68
CA PRO A 26 19.35 -5.49 -7.09
C PRO A 26 18.46 -5.48 -5.86
N ALA A 27 18.03 -4.31 -5.40
CA ALA A 27 16.75 -4.29 -4.74
C ALA A 27 15.87 -4.99 -5.77
N GLU A 28 15.68 -6.30 -5.60
CA GLU A 28 14.80 -7.11 -6.41
C GLU A 28 13.50 -6.42 -6.11
N ALA A 29 13.19 -5.42 -6.93
CA ALA A 29 12.16 -4.45 -6.69
C ALA A 29 10.96 -5.32 -6.49
N ALA A 30 10.53 -5.50 -5.24
CA ALA A 30 9.73 -6.62 -4.84
C ALA A 30 8.50 -6.57 -5.72
N SER A 31 8.51 -7.38 -6.77
CA SER A 31 7.70 -7.11 -7.94
C SER A 31 6.37 -7.70 -7.59
N GLY A 32 5.56 -6.86 -6.94
CA GLY A 32 4.23 -7.23 -6.53
C GLY A 32 3.28 -7.26 -7.72
N TRP A 33 2.03 -7.43 -7.38
CA TRP A 33 0.92 -7.51 -8.30
C TRP A 33 -0.01 -6.37 -7.98
N THR A 34 -0.45 -5.67 -9.02
CA THR A 34 -1.53 -4.69 -8.93
C THR A 34 -2.76 -5.31 -9.57
N ALA A 35 -3.86 -5.36 -8.82
CA ALA A 35 -5.14 -5.84 -9.29
C ALA A 35 -6.15 -4.68 -9.38
N HIS A 36 -7.03 -4.80 -10.37
CA HIS A 36 -8.13 -3.88 -10.63
C HIS A 36 -9.44 -4.66 -10.62
N VAL A 37 -10.41 -4.14 -9.87
CA VAL A 37 -11.76 -4.69 -9.81
C VAL A 37 -12.78 -3.61 -10.12
N GLN A 38 -13.90 -4.01 -10.69
CA GLN A 38 -15.06 -3.14 -10.80
C GLN A 38 -16.22 -3.83 -10.10
N CYS A 39 -16.86 -3.14 -9.17
CA CYS A 39 -17.95 -3.71 -8.39
C CYS A 39 -19.20 -2.85 -8.54
N PRO A 40 -20.36 -3.46 -8.85
CA PRO A 40 -21.66 -2.85 -8.56
C PRO A 40 -21.72 -2.28 -7.14
N LYS A 41 -22.19 -1.04 -7.02
CA LYS A 41 -22.53 -0.43 -5.73
C LYS A 41 -23.96 -0.80 -5.39
N GLU A 42 -24.14 -1.76 -4.49
CA GLU A 42 -25.44 -2.24 -4.08
C GLU A 42 -25.87 -1.62 -2.75
N LYS A 43 -27.13 -1.20 -2.63
CA LYS A 43 -27.71 -0.77 -1.36
C LYS A 43 -27.97 -1.99 -0.46
N ILE A 44 -27.44 -1.96 0.75
CA ILE A 44 -27.59 -3.05 1.72
C ILE A 44 -29.06 -3.21 2.09
N GLY A 45 -29.56 -4.45 2.04
CA GLY A 45 -30.94 -4.79 2.42
C GLY A 45 -32.00 -4.52 1.34
N SER A 46 -31.61 -4.02 0.16
CA SER A 46 -32.55 -3.81 -0.95
C SER A 46 -32.77 -5.07 -1.81
N GLY A 47 -31.83 -6.02 -1.78
CA GLY A 47 -31.94 -7.27 -2.57
C GLY A 47 -31.56 -7.13 -4.04
N GLY A 48 -30.86 -6.06 -4.42
CA GLY A 48 -30.29 -5.93 -5.77
C GLY A 48 -30.28 -4.52 -6.35
N ASP A 49 -30.65 -3.46 -5.62
CA ASP A 49 -30.58 -2.10 -6.17
C ASP A 49 -29.13 -1.65 -6.36
N ILE A 50 -28.71 -1.59 -7.64
CA ILE A 50 -27.39 -1.14 -8.07
C ILE A 50 -27.43 0.35 -8.42
N HIS A 51 -26.59 1.13 -7.73
CA HIS A 51 -26.50 2.60 -7.88
C HIS A 51 -25.19 3.02 -8.55
N GLY A 52 -24.81 2.29 -9.61
CA GLY A 52 -23.58 2.49 -10.37
C GLY A 52 -22.45 1.52 -9.98
N TYR A 53 -21.23 1.84 -10.42
CA TYR A 53 -20.06 0.99 -10.23
C TYR A 53 -18.95 1.73 -9.51
N VAL A 54 -18.22 1.03 -8.65
CA VAL A 54 -16.97 1.48 -8.05
C VAL A 54 -15.80 0.73 -8.67
N GLN A 55 -14.65 1.38 -8.77
CA GLN A 55 -13.40 0.73 -9.14
C GLN A 55 -12.53 0.57 -7.89
N GLY A 56 -12.02 -0.64 -7.68
CA GLY A 56 -11.09 -0.96 -6.61
C GLY A 56 -9.70 -1.25 -7.17
N HIS A 57 -8.68 -0.77 -6.45
CA HIS A 57 -7.28 -0.98 -6.77
C HIS A 57 -6.56 -1.58 -5.57
N GLY A 58 -5.68 -2.54 -5.82
CA GLY A 58 -4.94 -3.20 -4.75
C GLY A 58 -3.58 -3.68 -5.20
N TRP A 59 -2.58 -3.49 -4.34
CA TRP A 59 -1.25 -4.03 -4.54
C TRP A 59 -0.91 -5.05 -3.44
N ALA A 60 -0.27 -6.16 -3.81
CA ALA A 60 0.34 -7.07 -2.85
C ALA A 60 1.48 -7.87 -3.49
N LEU A 61 2.26 -8.59 -2.67
CA LEU A 61 3.30 -9.51 -3.14
C LEU A 61 2.75 -10.73 -3.89
N THR A 62 1.45 -11.04 -3.73
CA THR A 62 0.77 -12.16 -4.40
C THR A 62 -0.42 -11.67 -5.22
N VAL A 63 -0.77 -12.41 -6.28
CA VAL A 63 -1.96 -12.14 -7.12
C VAL A 63 -3.25 -12.12 -6.29
N ASP A 64 -3.41 -13.10 -5.39
CA ASP A 64 -4.58 -13.20 -4.51
C ASP A 64 -4.63 -12.04 -3.52
N GLY A 65 -3.48 -11.68 -2.92
CA GLY A 65 -3.38 -10.54 -2.03
C GLY A 65 -3.75 -9.23 -2.72
N ALA A 66 -3.31 -9.04 -3.97
CA ALA A 66 -3.62 -7.85 -4.75
C ALA A 66 -5.12 -7.77 -5.03
N TYR A 67 -5.75 -8.89 -5.39
CA TYR A 67 -7.19 -8.96 -5.62
C TYR A 67 -7.99 -8.67 -4.33
N LYS A 68 -7.61 -9.27 -3.20
CA LYS A 68 -8.24 -8.99 -1.91
C LYS A 68 -8.08 -7.53 -1.49
N ALA A 69 -6.91 -6.94 -1.71
CA ALA A 69 -6.67 -5.52 -1.48
C ALA A 69 -7.56 -4.65 -2.37
N ALA A 70 -7.74 -5.01 -3.64
CA ALA A 70 -8.60 -4.28 -4.57
C ALA A 70 -10.09 -4.37 -4.17
N LEU A 71 -10.56 -5.54 -3.74
CA LEU A 71 -11.91 -5.73 -3.21
C LEU A 71 -12.15 -4.93 -1.93
N LYS A 72 -11.16 -4.91 -1.03
CA LYS A 72 -11.23 -4.10 0.19
C LYS A 72 -11.32 -2.62 -0.16
N ASN A 73 -10.45 -2.15 -1.05
CA ASN A 73 -10.45 -0.77 -1.52
C ASN A 73 -11.79 -0.36 -2.17
N ALA A 74 -12.41 -1.25 -2.94
CA ALA A 74 -13.75 -1.01 -3.49
C ALA A 74 -14.82 -0.87 -2.38
N ASN A 75 -14.75 -1.69 -1.32
CA ASN A 75 -15.67 -1.59 -0.20
C ASN A 75 -15.40 -0.38 0.70
N ASP A 76 -14.14 -0.01 0.92
CA ASP A 76 -13.76 1.15 1.74
C ASP A 76 -14.25 2.47 1.13
N GLN A 77 -14.42 2.53 -0.20
CA GLN A 77 -14.97 3.67 -0.92
C GLN A 77 -16.51 3.77 -0.82
N MET A 78 -17.19 2.80 -0.21
CA MET A 78 -18.64 2.78 -0.17
C MET A 78 -19.20 3.78 0.84
N PRO A 79 -20.21 4.57 0.45
CA PRO A 79 -20.95 5.37 1.41
C PRO A 79 -21.75 4.46 2.37
N PRO A 80 -22.12 4.98 3.56
CA PRO A 80 -22.93 4.24 4.52
C PRO A 80 -24.21 3.68 3.87
N GLY A 81 -24.52 2.41 4.16
CA GLY A 81 -25.68 1.71 3.61
C GLY A 81 -25.45 1.07 2.23
N TYR A 82 -24.23 1.10 1.70
CA TYR A 82 -23.87 0.46 0.44
C TYR A 82 -22.72 -0.55 0.62
N ARG A 83 -22.64 -1.51 -0.30
CA ARG A 83 -21.56 -2.50 -0.38
C ARG A 83 -21.10 -2.71 -1.82
N ALA A 84 -19.85 -3.12 -1.99
CA ALA A 84 -19.37 -3.61 -3.27
C ALA A 84 -19.87 -5.06 -3.46
N HIS A 85 -20.72 -5.28 -4.46
CA HIS A 85 -21.33 -6.57 -4.74
C HIS A 85 -20.86 -7.11 -6.10
N HIS A 86 -20.82 -8.45 -6.29
CA HIS A 86 -20.41 -9.14 -7.52
C HIS A 86 -19.27 -8.46 -8.30
N CYS A 87 -18.12 -8.28 -7.66
CA CYS A 87 -16.97 -7.63 -8.27
C CYS A 87 -16.40 -8.43 -9.45
N ASP A 88 -16.26 -7.77 -10.60
CA ASP A 88 -15.55 -8.28 -11.75
C ASP A 88 -14.06 -7.99 -11.64
N LYS A 89 -13.24 -9.01 -11.92
CA LYS A 89 -11.80 -8.84 -12.05
C LYS A 89 -11.49 -8.23 -13.42
N LYS A 90 -11.04 -6.97 -13.44
CA LYS A 90 -10.73 -6.25 -14.70
C LYS A 90 -9.29 -6.47 -15.16
N GLY A 91 -8.38 -6.76 -14.24
CA GLY A 91 -7.02 -7.12 -14.61
C GLY A 91 -6.12 -7.33 -13.40
N VAL A 92 -5.02 -8.06 -13.64
CA VAL A 92 -3.92 -8.16 -12.69
C VAL A 92 -2.61 -8.06 -13.46
N ARG A 93 -1.70 -7.21 -12.99
CA ARG A 93 -0.42 -6.94 -13.66
C ARG A 93 0.69 -7.03 -12.64
N LYS A 94 1.81 -7.63 -13.04
CA LYS A 94 3.03 -7.63 -12.22
C LYS A 94 3.70 -6.28 -12.39
N GLY A 95 4.02 -5.61 -11.29
CA GLY A 95 4.57 -4.26 -11.32
C GLY A 95 4.76 -3.63 -9.93
N LYS A 96 5.44 -2.49 -9.92
CA LYS A 96 5.56 -1.63 -8.73
C LYS A 96 4.20 -0.93 -8.48
N PRO A 97 3.81 -0.68 -7.22
CA PRO A 97 2.60 0.09 -6.91
C PRO A 97 2.58 1.48 -7.57
#